data_AF-A0A963EX72-F1
#
_entry.id   AF-A0A963EX72-F1
#
_cell.length_a   1.000
_cell.length_b   1.000
_cell.length_c   1.000
_cell.angle_alpha   90.00
_cell.angle_beta   90.00
_cell.angle_gamma   90.00
#
_symmetry.space_group_name_H-M   'P 1'
#
loop_
_entity.id
_entity.type
_entity.pdbx_description
1 polymer ?
#
loop_
_entity_poly.entity_id
_entity_poly.type
_entity_poly.pdbx_seq_one_letter_code
_entity_poly.pdbx_strand_id
1 'polypeptide(L)'
;MQSFISPALDQYPLTAVPDIPDYRDYLYQPALIRLKPYLRRPAKLEILDQGSEGACTGFALAAVINLLNQQRRRFYQVSPRMLYEMAKRHDEWPGERYAGSSCHGAIKGWYAMGVCQEKDWPYQPNPGELTITRAKRARENTLGAYYRLQHRISDFHAALNEAGAIFASAQVHAGWSKSSIRGGEIPLQGEPLGGHAFAIVGYNSKGFLVQNSWGRDWGSDGVALWRYEDWQQNIRDAWVFRLALPTPQIWHNSPNQYSAKVDDREGIGRSPTRAEIAGHFVHIDDGRFHETGRYWSSESDTRQTAKLI
;
A
#
# COMPACT_ATOMS: atom_id res chain seq x y z
N MET A 1 -30.20 10.68 11.83
CA MET A 1 -28.79 10.30 11.61
C MET A 1 -28.70 9.79 10.19
N GLN A 2 -28.38 10.65 9.20
CA GLN A 2 -28.22 10.20 7.82
C GLN A 2 -26.97 9.32 7.78
N SER A 3 -27.14 8.03 7.47
CA SER A 3 -26.03 7.16 7.12
C SER A 3 -25.43 7.70 5.83
N PHE A 4 -24.27 8.36 5.90
CA PHE A 4 -23.50 8.70 4.72
C PHE A 4 -23.09 7.38 4.04
N ILE A 5 -23.83 6.97 3.01
CA ILE A 5 -23.43 5.88 2.14
C ILE A 5 -22.17 6.36 1.44
N SER A 6 -21.04 5.71 1.71
CA SER A 6 -19.79 6.02 1.00
C SER A 6 -20.00 5.81 -0.50
N PRO A 7 -19.47 6.69 -1.37
CA PRO A 7 -19.61 6.54 -2.81
C PRO A 7 -19.07 5.16 -3.22
N ALA A 8 -19.78 4.50 -4.13
CA ALA A 8 -19.43 3.18 -4.64
C ALA A 8 -19.72 3.11 -6.14
N LEU A 9 -18.97 2.28 -6.85
CA LEU A 9 -19.21 1.94 -8.25
C LEU A 9 -19.39 0.43 -8.38
N ASP A 10 -20.47 0.03 -9.05
CA ASP A 10 -20.99 -1.34 -9.02
C ASP A 10 -21.29 -1.79 -7.57
N GLN A 11 -20.34 -2.48 -6.92
CA GLN A 11 -20.40 -2.90 -5.50
C GLN A 11 -19.19 -2.45 -4.68
N TYR A 12 -18.24 -1.74 -5.31
CA TYR A 12 -16.93 -1.45 -4.75
C TYR A 12 -16.89 -0.04 -4.16
N PRO A 13 -16.59 0.13 -2.86
CA PRO A 13 -16.48 1.45 -2.26
C PRO A 13 -15.31 2.26 -2.82
N LEU A 14 -15.58 3.52 -3.16
CA LEU A 14 -14.62 4.50 -3.67
C LEU A 14 -14.18 5.44 -2.54
N THR A 15 -13.36 4.90 -1.63
CA THR A 15 -13.03 5.53 -0.35
C THR A 15 -11.56 5.90 -0.19
N ALA A 16 -10.75 5.81 -1.26
CA ALA A 16 -9.36 6.27 -1.19
C ALA A 16 -9.33 7.79 -0.99
N VAL A 17 -8.58 8.25 0.00
CA VAL A 17 -8.42 9.68 0.31
C VAL A 17 -7.09 10.17 -0.27
N PRO A 18 -7.02 11.38 -0.85
CA PRO A 18 -5.77 11.95 -1.32
C PRO A 18 -4.73 12.05 -0.21
N ASP A 19 -3.46 11.81 -0.55
CA ASP A 19 -2.38 11.97 0.42
C ASP A 19 -2.23 13.45 0.82
N ILE A 20 -2.03 13.70 2.12
CA ILE A 20 -1.60 15.01 2.61
C ILE A 20 -0.12 15.18 2.19
N PRO A 21 0.26 16.29 1.55
CA PRO A 21 1.66 16.54 1.20
C PRO A 21 2.56 16.53 2.43
N ASP A 22 3.61 15.71 2.41
CA ASP A 22 4.63 15.63 3.45
C ASP A 22 5.99 16.02 2.84
N TYR A 23 6.65 17.04 3.40
CA TYR A 23 7.94 17.52 2.89
C TYR A 23 9.07 16.48 3.05
N ARG A 24 8.83 15.41 3.82
CA ARG A 24 9.77 14.29 4.01
C ARG A 24 9.61 13.21 2.95
N ASP A 25 8.61 13.32 2.07
CA ASP A 25 8.43 12.40 0.96
C ASP A 25 9.60 12.54 -0.02
N TYR A 26 10.38 11.46 -0.21
CA TYR A 26 11.42 11.44 -1.23
C TYR A 26 10.77 11.39 -2.62
N LEU A 27 11.07 12.39 -3.45
CA LEU A 27 10.62 12.40 -4.84
C LEU A 27 11.45 11.41 -5.68
N TYR A 28 10.78 10.70 -6.57
CA TYR A 28 11.42 9.79 -7.51
C TYR A 28 12.30 10.56 -8.50
N GLN A 29 13.52 10.09 -8.69
CA GLN A 29 14.45 10.59 -9.70
C GLN A 29 14.86 9.44 -10.63
N PRO A 30 14.54 9.50 -11.93
CA PRO A 30 14.81 8.41 -12.87
C PRO A 30 16.31 8.26 -13.18
N ALA A 31 16.76 7.02 -13.37
CA ALA A 31 18.16 6.66 -13.61
C ALA A 31 18.66 6.89 -15.06
N LEU A 32 17.89 7.63 -15.88
CA LEU A 32 18.16 7.89 -17.31
C LEU A 32 18.40 6.63 -18.17
N ILE A 33 17.76 5.52 -17.80
CA ILE A 33 17.84 4.28 -18.58
C ILE A 33 17.09 4.40 -19.92
N ARG A 34 17.45 3.56 -20.90
CA ARG A 34 16.68 3.44 -22.14
C ARG A 34 15.31 2.83 -21.86
N LEU A 35 14.25 3.59 -22.15
CA LEU A 35 12.87 3.15 -21.97
C LEU A 35 12.42 2.22 -23.10
N LYS A 36 11.62 1.20 -22.75
CA LYS A 36 10.95 0.37 -23.75
C LYS A 36 9.79 1.17 -24.39
N PRO A 37 9.50 1.02 -25.70
CA PRO A 37 8.35 1.70 -26.32
C PRO A 37 6.99 1.29 -25.75
N TYR A 38 6.89 0.08 -25.19
CA TYR A 38 5.73 -0.41 -24.47
C TYR A 38 6.15 -1.45 -23.43
N LEU A 39 5.34 -1.59 -22.38
CA LEU A 39 5.45 -2.64 -21.37
C LEU A 39 4.13 -3.41 -21.34
N ARG A 40 4.20 -4.68 -21.76
CA ARG A 40 3.05 -5.58 -21.71
C ARG A 40 2.71 -5.90 -20.25
N ARG A 41 1.43 -6.18 -19.99
CA ARG A 41 0.98 -6.76 -18.72
C ARG A 41 1.86 -7.98 -18.36
N PRO A 42 2.36 -8.10 -17.13
CA PRO A 42 3.05 -9.30 -16.67
C PRO A 42 2.18 -10.56 -16.85
N ALA A 43 2.82 -11.68 -17.20
CA ALA A 43 2.09 -12.90 -17.59
C ALA A 43 1.27 -13.53 -16.44
N LYS A 44 1.68 -13.33 -15.18
CA LYS A 44 1.03 -13.91 -14.00
C LYS A 44 0.76 -12.83 -12.97
N LEU A 45 -0.33 -12.09 -13.10
CA LEU A 45 -0.76 -11.17 -12.05
C LEU A 45 -1.65 -11.89 -11.04
N GLU A 46 -1.40 -11.64 -9.76
CA GLU A 46 -2.31 -12.00 -8.67
C GLU A 46 -3.47 -11.01 -8.67
N ILE A 47 -4.55 -11.33 -9.39
CA ILE A 47 -5.76 -10.52 -9.39
C ILE A 47 -6.52 -10.76 -8.10
N LEU A 48 -6.84 -9.66 -7.41
CA LEU A 48 -7.49 -9.65 -6.10
C LEU A 48 -8.90 -9.07 -6.20
N ASP A 49 -9.70 -9.29 -5.17
CA ASP A 49 -11.07 -8.76 -5.07
C ASP A 49 -11.32 -8.21 -3.66
N GLN A 50 -11.54 -6.90 -3.56
CA GLN A 50 -11.81 -6.23 -2.28
C GLN A 50 -13.26 -6.42 -1.79
N GLY A 51 -14.18 -6.84 -2.65
CA GLY A 51 -15.60 -6.90 -2.35
C GLY A 51 -16.17 -5.54 -1.89
N SER A 52 -16.97 -5.56 -0.84
CA SER A 52 -17.76 -4.40 -0.39
C SER A 52 -17.11 -3.56 0.71
N GLU A 53 -15.83 -3.76 1.03
CA GLU A 53 -15.09 -2.94 2.00
C GLU A 53 -14.21 -1.90 1.28
N GLY A 54 -14.02 -0.74 1.92
CA GLY A 54 -13.14 0.33 1.42
C GLY A 54 -11.64 0.03 1.57
N ALA A 55 -11.24 -1.22 1.35
CA ALA A 55 -9.88 -1.72 1.55
C ALA A 55 -8.94 -1.50 0.34
N CYS A 56 -9.35 -0.71 -0.65
CA CYS A 56 -8.66 -0.56 -1.94
C CYS A 56 -7.15 -0.27 -1.83
N THR A 57 -6.72 0.58 -0.89
CA THR A 57 -5.29 0.90 -0.66
C THR A 57 -4.48 -0.33 -0.27
N GLY A 58 -5.00 -1.17 0.63
CA GLY A 58 -4.36 -2.42 1.05
C GLY A 58 -4.29 -3.44 -0.07
N PHE A 59 -5.34 -3.52 -0.89
CA PHE A 59 -5.39 -4.40 -2.07
C PHE A 59 -4.43 -3.97 -3.18
N ALA A 60 -4.41 -2.68 -3.50
CA ALA A 60 -3.54 -2.10 -4.51
C ALA A 60 -2.06 -2.20 -4.09
N LEU A 61 -1.74 -1.97 -2.82
CA LEU A 61 -0.40 -2.16 -2.29
C LEU A 61 -0.01 -3.66 -2.30
N ALA A 62 -0.93 -4.57 -1.94
CA ALA A 62 -0.70 -6.01 -2.05
C ALA A 62 -0.40 -6.44 -3.49
N ALA A 63 -1.13 -5.92 -4.47
CA ALA A 63 -0.90 -6.19 -5.89
C ALA A 63 0.53 -5.82 -6.33
N VAL A 64 1.00 -4.63 -5.93
CA VAL A 64 2.37 -4.19 -6.21
C VAL A 64 3.41 -5.08 -5.51
N ILE A 65 3.23 -5.37 -4.22
CA ILE A 65 4.16 -6.22 -3.47
C ILE A 65 4.22 -7.65 -4.05
N ASN A 66 3.08 -8.22 -4.43
CA ASN A 66 3.00 -9.54 -5.06
C ASN A 66 3.79 -9.57 -6.38
N LEU A 67 3.61 -8.57 -7.24
CA LEU A 67 4.37 -8.46 -8.49
C LEU A 67 5.87 -8.32 -8.24
N LEU A 68 6.29 -7.48 -7.29
CA LEU A 68 7.70 -7.32 -6.92
C LEU A 68 8.30 -8.60 -6.31
N ASN A 69 7.53 -9.37 -5.55
CA ASN A 69 7.94 -10.67 -5.04
C ASN A 69 8.11 -11.72 -6.15
N GLN A 70 7.19 -11.76 -7.11
CA GLN A 70 7.30 -12.65 -8.27
C GLN A 70 8.55 -12.35 -9.11
N GLN A 71 8.90 -11.07 -9.29
CA GLN A 71 10.14 -10.66 -9.95
C GLN A 71 11.40 -11.17 -9.22
N ARG A 72 11.31 -11.38 -7.90
CA ARG A 72 12.33 -12.00 -7.05
C ARG A 72 12.21 -13.52 -6.94
N ARG A 73 11.35 -14.14 -7.76
CA ARG A 73 11.06 -15.58 -7.75
C ARG A 73 10.47 -16.07 -6.41
N ARG A 74 9.74 -15.21 -5.69
CA ARG A 74 8.95 -15.56 -4.51
C ARG A 74 7.48 -15.62 -4.92
N PHE A 75 6.88 -16.81 -4.84
CA PHE A 75 5.53 -17.08 -5.33
C PHE A 75 4.57 -17.33 -4.16
N TYR A 76 4.09 -16.26 -3.55
CA TYR A 76 3.02 -16.26 -2.56
C TYR A 76 2.32 -14.89 -2.59
N GLN A 77 1.11 -14.85 -2.05
CA GLN A 77 0.37 -13.61 -1.86
C GLN A 77 0.64 -13.02 -0.47
N VAL A 78 0.86 -11.72 -0.40
CA VAL A 78 0.83 -10.97 0.87
C VAL A 78 -0.60 -10.62 1.27
N SER A 79 -0.81 -10.37 2.56
CA SER A 79 -2.14 -10.08 3.11
C SER A 79 -2.60 -8.65 2.82
N PRO A 80 -3.55 -8.41 1.90
CA PRO A 80 -4.23 -7.11 1.77
C PRO A 80 -4.93 -6.69 3.06
N ARG A 81 -5.44 -7.65 3.84
CA ARG A 81 -6.06 -7.37 5.15
C ARG A 81 -5.07 -6.69 6.08
N MET A 82 -3.87 -7.25 6.26
CA MET A 82 -2.87 -6.64 7.13
C MET A 82 -2.49 -5.24 6.65
N LEU A 83 -2.28 -5.04 5.35
CA LEU A 83 -1.93 -3.73 4.80
C LEU A 83 -3.02 -2.69 5.08
N TYR A 84 -4.29 -3.06 4.89
CA TYR A 84 -5.42 -2.17 5.18
C TYR A 84 -5.58 -1.88 6.69
N GLU A 85 -5.46 -2.90 7.55
CA GLU A 85 -5.53 -2.71 9.00
C GLU A 85 -4.38 -1.84 9.52
N MET A 86 -3.19 -1.93 8.93
CA MET A 86 -2.08 -1.06 9.29
C MET A 86 -2.29 0.35 8.72
N ALA A 87 -2.83 0.50 7.50
CA ALA A 87 -3.15 1.81 6.92
C ALA A 87 -4.05 2.63 7.86
N LYS A 88 -5.16 2.03 8.34
CA LYS A 88 -6.09 2.68 9.27
C LYS A 88 -5.44 3.17 10.58
N ARG A 89 -4.40 2.48 11.06
CA ARG A 89 -3.68 2.90 12.29
C ARG A 89 -2.77 4.11 12.06
N HIS A 90 -2.39 4.34 10.81
CA HIS A 90 -1.43 5.37 10.40
C HIS A 90 -2.06 6.54 9.64
N ASP A 91 -3.33 6.44 9.24
CA ASP A 91 -4.09 7.58 8.75
C ASP A 91 -4.49 8.46 9.94
N GLU A 92 -3.94 9.68 9.98
CA GLU A 92 -3.89 10.59 11.13
C GLU A 92 -5.23 11.31 11.44
N TRP A 93 -6.38 10.65 11.32
CA TRP A 93 -7.67 11.24 11.70
C TRP A 93 -8.32 10.48 12.88
N PRO A 94 -7.99 10.84 14.14
CA PRO A 94 -8.79 10.45 15.29
C PRO A 94 -10.18 11.08 15.18
N GLY A 95 -11.22 10.26 15.11
CA GLY A 95 -12.60 10.69 15.37
C GLY A 95 -13.57 10.73 14.18
N GLU A 96 -13.11 10.54 12.94
CA GLU A 96 -14.00 10.47 11.78
C GLU A 96 -14.10 9.03 11.27
N ARG A 97 -15.33 8.49 11.25
CA ARG A 97 -15.64 7.14 10.78
C ARG A 97 -15.52 7.06 9.25
N TYR A 98 -14.34 7.26 8.69
CA TYR A 98 -14.11 7.02 7.28
C TYR A 98 -13.86 5.53 7.06
N ALA A 99 -14.63 4.95 6.14
CA ALA A 99 -14.46 3.57 5.70
C ALA A 99 -13.27 3.40 4.72
N GLY A 100 -12.35 4.36 4.67
CA GLY A 100 -11.28 4.48 3.67
C GLY A 100 -9.90 4.70 4.27
N SER A 101 -8.89 4.81 3.41
CA SER A 101 -7.51 5.09 3.80
C SER A 101 -6.73 5.80 2.69
N SER A 102 -5.58 6.39 3.01
CA SER A 102 -4.70 7.04 2.04
C SER A 102 -3.59 6.11 1.53
N CYS A 103 -2.97 6.45 0.39
CA CYS A 103 -1.80 5.74 -0.10
C CYS A 103 -0.63 5.87 0.89
N HIS A 104 -0.43 7.07 1.43
CA HIS A 104 0.59 7.37 2.42
C HIS A 104 0.38 6.54 3.70
N GLY A 105 -0.84 6.47 4.24
CA GLY A 105 -1.16 5.66 5.43
C GLY A 105 -0.83 4.18 5.24
N ALA A 106 -1.18 3.61 4.08
CA ALA A 106 -0.81 2.25 3.73
C ALA A 106 0.71 2.03 3.65
N ILE A 107 1.45 2.99 3.09
CA ILE A 107 2.92 2.95 3.02
C ILE A 107 3.54 3.06 4.43
N LYS A 108 3.07 3.97 5.28
CA LYS A 108 3.52 4.13 6.68
C LYS A 108 3.29 2.85 7.47
N GLY A 109 2.12 2.23 7.33
CA GLY A 109 1.80 0.95 7.97
C GLY A 109 2.71 -0.17 7.52
N TRP A 110 2.96 -0.27 6.21
CA TRP A 110 3.89 -1.25 5.68
C TRP A 110 5.33 -0.99 6.10
N TYR A 111 5.79 0.26 6.13
CA TYR A 111 7.11 0.64 6.63
C TYR A 111 7.31 0.25 8.10
N ALA A 112 6.30 0.50 8.94
CA ALA A 112 6.37 0.22 10.38
C ALA A 112 6.33 -1.28 10.73
N MET A 113 5.67 -2.10 9.90
CA MET A 113 5.34 -3.49 10.24
C MET A 113 5.86 -4.57 9.29
N GLY A 114 6.15 -4.23 8.04
CA GLY A 114 6.16 -5.21 6.95
C GLY A 114 4.76 -5.75 6.65
N VAL A 115 4.67 -6.88 5.95
CA VAL A 115 3.40 -7.55 5.64
C VAL A 115 3.54 -9.07 5.66
N CYS A 116 2.60 -9.75 6.34
CA CYS A 116 2.57 -11.21 6.39
C CYS A 116 1.94 -11.81 5.11
N GLN A 117 2.00 -13.13 4.96
CA GLN A 117 1.36 -13.79 3.82
C GLN A 117 -0.17 -13.81 4.01
N GLU A 118 -0.93 -13.89 2.92
CA GLU A 118 -2.40 -13.94 2.98
C GLU A 118 -2.91 -15.08 3.86
N LYS A 119 -2.25 -16.24 3.84
CA LYS A 119 -2.57 -17.38 4.71
C LYS A 119 -2.45 -17.09 6.21
N ASP A 120 -1.67 -16.09 6.60
CA ASP A 120 -1.43 -15.74 8.02
C ASP A 120 -2.50 -14.79 8.55
N TRP A 121 -3.03 -13.95 7.66
CA TRP A 121 -4.12 -13.03 7.96
C TRP A 121 -5.05 -12.85 6.75
N PRO A 122 -5.99 -13.79 6.54
CA PRO A 122 -6.86 -13.75 5.38
C PRO A 122 -7.81 -12.56 5.37
N TYR A 123 -8.20 -12.12 4.17
CA TYR A 123 -9.25 -11.14 4.00
C TYR A 123 -10.64 -11.74 4.25
N GLN A 124 -11.21 -11.42 5.41
CA GLN A 124 -12.55 -11.84 5.84
C GLN A 124 -13.21 -10.75 6.70
N PRO A 125 -14.56 -10.72 6.84
CA PRO A 125 -15.27 -9.65 7.56
C PRO A 125 -14.87 -9.47 9.03
N ASN A 126 -14.50 -10.56 9.71
CA ASN A 126 -14.03 -10.56 11.09
C ASN A 126 -12.59 -11.08 11.13
N PRO A 127 -11.61 -10.25 10.76
CA PRO A 127 -10.23 -10.71 10.54
C PRO A 127 -9.48 -11.00 11.85
N GLY A 128 -10.05 -10.66 13.01
CA GLY A 128 -9.36 -10.65 14.29
C GLY A 128 -8.30 -9.54 14.34
N GLU A 129 -7.33 -9.69 15.22
CA GLU A 129 -6.33 -8.64 15.51
C GLU A 129 -4.92 -9.02 15.06
N LEU A 130 -4.01 -8.05 15.12
CA LEU A 130 -2.60 -8.31 14.88
C LEU A 130 -2.05 -9.19 16.01
N THR A 131 -1.54 -10.37 15.65
CA THR A 131 -0.88 -11.26 16.61
C THR A 131 0.64 -11.10 16.54
N ILE A 132 1.34 -11.47 17.62
CA ILE A 132 2.82 -11.49 17.64
C ILE A 132 3.37 -12.39 16.51
N THR A 133 2.73 -13.53 16.23
CA THR A 133 3.11 -14.41 15.12
C THR A 133 2.94 -13.72 13.76
N ARG A 134 1.82 -13.04 13.53
CA ARG A 134 1.58 -12.25 12.30
C ARG A 134 2.64 -11.14 12.16
N ALA A 135 2.92 -10.41 13.24
CA ALA A 135 3.93 -9.36 13.26
C ALA A 135 5.35 -9.89 12.97
N LYS A 136 5.72 -11.05 13.51
CA LYS A 136 7.00 -11.70 13.22
C LYS A 136 7.10 -12.15 11.77
N ARG A 137 6.06 -12.79 11.21
CA ARG A 137 6.01 -13.21 9.80
C ARG A 137 6.03 -12.02 8.83
N ALA A 138 5.48 -10.88 9.24
CA ALA A 138 5.45 -9.68 8.42
C ALA A 138 6.85 -9.13 8.07
N ARG A 139 7.85 -9.43 8.89
CA ARG A 139 9.25 -9.05 8.67
C ARG A 139 9.87 -9.68 7.42
N GLU A 140 9.26 -10.72 6.85
CA GLU A 140 9.73 -11.34 5.59
C GLU A 140 9.46 -10.49 4.34
N ASN A 141 8.57 -9.49 4.44
CA ASN A 141 8.21 -8.57 3.35
C ASN A 141 8.22 -7.12 3.85
N THR A 142 9.41 -6.58 4.06
CA THR A 142 9.60 -5.20 4.49
C THR A 142 9.88 -4.26 3.32
N LEU A 143 9.49 -3.00 3.49
CA LEU A 143 9.80 -1.93 2.57
C LEU A 143 11.29 -1.58 2.64
N GLY A 144 11.97 -1.51 1.49
CA GLY A 144 13.38 -1.12 1.39
C GLY A 144 13.53 0.36 1.07
N ALA A 145 12.94 0.80 -0.04
CA ALA A 145 12.90 2.21 -0.44
C ALA A 145 11.55 2.52 -1.09
N TYR A 146 11.05 3.74 -0.88
CA TYR A 146 9.83 4.24 -1.51
C TYR A 146 10.05 5.67 -1.98
N TYR A 147 9.43 6.02 -3.11
CA TYR A 147 9.51 7.36 -3.68
C TYR A 147 8.18 7.78 -4.25
N ARG A 148 7.82 9.06 -4.07
CA ARG A 148 6.63 9.67 -4.67
C ARG A 148 6.93 10.07 -6.11
N LEU A 149 6.02 9.76 -7.02
CA LEU A 149 6.08 10.21 -8.39
C LEU A 149 5.40 11.57 -8.54
N GLN A 150 6.02 12.45 -9.31
CA GLN A 150 5.33 13.64 -9.83
C GLN A 150 4.39 13.23 -10.96
N HIS A 151 3.35 14.02 -11.23
CA HIS A 151 2.37 13.79 -12.30
C HIS A 151 2.93 14.14 -13.68
N ARG A 152 4.09 13.58 -14.00
CA ARG A 152 4.79 13.74 -15.27
C ARG A 152 4.85 12.38 -15.96
N ILE A 153 4.29 12.30 -17.16
CA ILE A 153 4.10 11.04 -17.88
C ILE A 153 5.41 10.26 -18.07
N SER A 154 6.51 10.97 -18.36
CA SER A 154 7.82 10.33 -18.53
C SER A 154 8.35 9.68 -17.25
N ASP A 155 7.98 10.21 -16.08
CA ASP A 155 8.42 9.67 -14.79
C ASP A 155 7.68 8.35 -14.51
N PHE A 156 6.41 8.24 -14.90
CA PHE A 156 5.66 6.98 -14.86
C PHE A 156 6.25 5.93 -15.81
N HIS A 157 6.62 6.31 -17.04
CA HIS A 157 7.27 5.39 -17.97
C HIS A 157 8.63 4.92 -17.42
N ALA A 158 9.46 5.83 -16.91
CA ALA A 158 10.74 5.49 -16.29
C ALA A 158 10.55 4.58 -15.08
N ALA A 159 9.66 4.95 -14.16
CA ALA A 159 9.29 4.17 -12.99
C ALA A 159 8.86 2.74 -13.34
N LEU A 160 8.04 2.54 -14.36
CA LEU A 160 7.61 1.19 -14.76
C LEU A 160 8.77 0.36 -15.35
N ASN A 161 9.73 0.99 -16.03
CA ASN A 161 10.93 0.28 -16.51
C ASN A 161 11.92 -0.05 -15.38
N GLU A 162 12.04 0.84 -14.40
CA GLU A 162 12.98 0.70 -13.29
C GLU A 162 12.39 -0.15 -12.16
N ALA A 163 11.27 0.29 -11.58
CA ALA A 163 10.60 -0.32 -10.43
C ALA A 163 9.72 -1.52 -10.80
N GLY A 164 9.15 -1.54 -12.01
CA GLY A 164 8.31 -2.64 -12.51
C GLY A 164 6.81 -2.50 -12.21
N ALA A 165 6.43 -1.66 -11.25
CA ALA A 165 5.05 -1.35 -10.91
C ALA A 165 4.94 -0.01 -10.20
N ILE A 166 3.76 0.62 -10.27
CA ILE A 166 3.42 1.84 -9.54
C ILE A 166 2.18 1.55 -8.71
N PHE A 167 2.19 1.94 -7.44
CA PHE A 167 1.01 2.01 -6.58
C PHE A 167 0.40 3.40 -6.75
N ALA A 168 -0.86 3.48 -7.17
CA ALA A 168 -1.49 4.76 -7.50
C ALA A 168 -2.91 4.86 -6.95
N SER A 169 -3.36 6.09 -6.78
CA SER A 169 -4.76 6.44 -6.55
C SER A 169 -5.25 7.42 -7.63
N ALA A 170 -6.54 7.37 -7.93
CA ALA A 170 -7.17 8.30 -8.86
C ALA A 170 -8.60 8.61 -8.43
N GLN A 171 -9.14 9.68 -8.99
CA GLN A 171 -10.57 9.88 -9.04
C GLN A 171 -11.19 8.97 -10.11
N VAL A 172 -12.13 8.13 -9.69
CA VAL A 172 -12.82 7.18 -10.54
C VAL A 172 -14.17 7.72 -10.96
N HIS A 173 -14.51 7.54 -12.22
CA HIS A 173 -15.77 7.96 -12.84
C HIS A 173 -16.51 6.73 -13.43
N ALA A 174 -17.70 6.93 -14.00
CA ALA A 174 -18.59 5.83 -14.43
C ALA A 174 -17.99 4.88 -15.50
N GLY A 175 -16.97 5.35 -16.21
CA GLY A 175 -16.22 4.57 -17.21
C GLY A 175 -15.48 3.36 -16.64
N TRP A 176 -15.17 3.38 -15.35
CA TRP A 176 -14.52 2.28 -14.65
C TRP A 176 -15.46 1.11 -14.35
N SER A 177 -16.78 1.28 -14.46
CA SER A 177 -17.74 0.19 -14.22
C SER A 177 -17.42 -1.00 -15.14
N LYS A 178 -17.59 -2.22 -14.61
CA LYS A 178 -17.45 -3.46 -15.41
C LYS A 178 -18.31 -3.41 -16.67
N SER A 179 -19.50 -2.80 -16.58
CA SER A 179 -20.45 -2.69 -17.68
C SER A 179 -20.04 -1.66 -18.74
N SER A 180 -19.14 -0.74 -18.42
CA SER A 180 -18.67 0.34 -19.31
C SER A 180 -17.43 -0.05 -20.11
N ILE A 181 -16.59 -0.95 -19.60
CA ILE A 181 -15.35 -1.35 -20.26
C ILE A 181 -15.65 -2.03 -21.61
N ARG A 182 -14.95 -1.58 -22.66
CA ARG A 182 -15.04 -2.11 -24.02
C ARG A 182 -13.65 -2.33 -24.58
N GLY A 183 -13.39 -3.50 -25.16
CA GLY A 183 -12.07 -3.83 -25.73
C GLY A 183 -10.91 -3.81 -24.72
N GLY A 184 -11.21 -3.95 -23.42
CA GLY A 184 -10.20 -3.84 -22.35
C GLY A 184 -9.74 -2.41 -22.05
N GLU A 185 -10.44 -1.38 -22.55
CA GLU A 185 -10.14 0.03 -22.28
C GLU A 185 -11.20 0.65 -21.37
N ILE A 186 -10.76 1.52 -20.46
CA ILE A 186 -11.63 2.35 -19.62
C ILE A 186 -12.04 3.57 -20.45
N PRO A 187 -13.32 3.73 -20.85
CA PRO A 187 -13.76 4.93 -21.53
C PRO A 187 -13.87 6.10 -20.55
N LEU A 188 -13.31 7.26 -20.88
CA LEU A 188 -13.54 8.48 -20.10
C LEU A 188 -15.03 8.86 -20.15
N GLN A 189 -15.69 8.88 -19.00
CA GLN A 189 -17.15 9.07 -18.91
C GLN A 189 -17.56 9.74 -17.60
N GLY A 190 -18.16 10.92 -17.72
CA GLY A 190 -18.77 11.65 -16.62
C GLY A 190 -17.78 12.24 -15.62
N GLU A 191 -18.34 12.79 -14.55
CA GLU A 191 -17.58 13.39 -13.45
C GLU A 191 -17.04 12.33 -12.47
N PRO A 192 -15.99 12.68 -11.70
CA PRO A 192 -15.51 11.88 -10.57
C PRO A 192 -16.62 11.48 -9.60
N LEU A 193 -16.67 10.18 -9.27
CA LEU A 193 -17.59 9.58 -8.31
C LEU A 193 -16.94 9.39 -6.92
N GLY A 194 -15.63 9.15 -6.88
CA GLY A 194 -14.89 8.93 -5.63
C GLY A 194 -13.44 8.53 -5.88
N GLY A 195 -12.68 8.33 -4.81
CA GLY A 195 -11.27 7.95 -4.88
C GLY A 195 -11.08 6.43 -4.87
N HIS A 196 -10.15 5.92 -5.69
CA HIS A 196 -9.81 4.49 -5.71
C HIS A 196 -8.31 4.28 -5.89
N ALA A 197 -7.78 3.23 -5.26
CA ALA A 197 -6.38 2.85 -5.36
C ALA A 197 -6.20 1.55 -6.16
N PHE A 198 -5.14 1.47 -6.95
CA PHE A 198 -4.83 0.35 -7.85
C PHE A 198 -3.33 0.26 -8.16
N ALA A 199 -2.92 -0.76 -8.91
CA ALA A 199 -1.56 -0.91 -9.41
C ALA A 199 -1.49 -0.56 -10.90
N ILE A 200 -0.46 0.16 -11.32
CA ILE A 200 -0.10 0.32 -12.73
C ILE A 200 1.07 -0.64 -13.02
N VAL A 201 0.90 -1.49 -14.04
CA VAL A 201 1.78 -2.64 -14.30
C VAL A 201 2.38 -2.65 -15.70
N GLY A 202 2.10 -1.62 -16.50
CA GLY A 202 2.63 -1.50 -17.87
C GLY A 202 2.02 -0.31 -18.60
N TYR A 203 2.35 -0.18 -19.88
CA TYR A 203 1.86 0.88 -20.75
C TYR A 203 2.02 0.54 -22.23
N ASN A 204 1.29 1.25 -23.07
CA ASN A 204 1.48 1.26 -24.52
C ASN A 204 1.37 2.70 -25.06
N SER A 205 1.21 2.87 -26.38
CA SER A 205 1.09 4.19 -27.00
C SER A 205 -0.17 4.97 -26.62
N LYS A 206 -1.19 4.32 -26.06
CA LYS A 206 -2.49 4.92 -25.70
C LYS A 206 -2.64 5.22 -24.22
N GLY A 207 -1.99 4.46 -23.34
CA GLY A 207 -2.22 4.59 -21.90
C GLY A 207 -1.48 3.59 -21.03
N PHE A 208 -1.81 3.64 -19.75
CA PHE A 208 -1.30 2.77 -18.70
C PHE A 208 -2.16 1.51 -18.53
N LEU A 209 -1.53 0.38 -18.23
CA LEU A 209 -2.23 -0.86 -17.88
C LEU A 209 -2.47 -0.88 -16.37
N VAL A 210 -3.72 -0.79 -15.96
CA VAL A 210 -4.16 -0.79 -14.56
C VAL A 210 -4.58 -2.19 -14.16
N GLN A 211 -3.94 -2.74 -13.14
CA GLN A 211 -4.43 -3.90 -12.39
C GLN A 211 -5.32 -3.41 -11.25
N ASN A 212 -6.60 -3.78 -11.32
CA ASN A 212 -7.61 -3.40 -10.33
C ASN A 212 -7.82 -4.52 -9.29
N SER A 213 -8.58 -4.21 -8.23
CA SER A 213 -8.96 -5.10 -7.13
C SER A 213 -10.44 -5.46 -7.13
N TRP A 214 -11.05 -5.56 -8.31
CA TRP A 214 -12.49 -5.81 -8.51
C TRP A 214 -12.75 -7.18 -9.16
N GLY A 215 -11.86 -8.14 -8.89
CA GLY A 215 -11.94 -9.49 -9.40
C GLY A 215 -11.51 -9.64 -10.87
N ARG A 216 -11.42 -10.91 -11.32
CA ARG A 216 -10.95 -11.26 -12.67
C ARG A 216 -11.90 -10.85 -13.77
N ASP A 217 -13.19 -10.75 -13.47
CA ASP A 217 -14.19 -10.39 -14.48
C ASP A 217 -14.18 -8.90 -14.82
N TRP A 218 -13.42 -8.08 -14.11
CA TRP A 218 -13.24 -6.67 -14.44
C TRP A 218 -12.18 -6.50 -15.54
N GLY A 219 -12.52 -5.75 -16.59
CA GLY A 219 -11.64 -5.55 -17.74
C GLY A 219 -11.25 -6.85 -18.44
N SER A 220 -9.98 -6.97 -18.83
CA SER A 220 -9.39 -8.18 -19.38
C SER A 220 -8.60 -8.92 -18.29
N ASP A 221 -9.27 -9.83 -17.57
CA ASP A 221 -8.69 -10.60 -16.44
C ASP A 221 -8.11 -9.68 -15.34
N GLY A 222 -8.95 -8.79 -14.80
CA GLY A 222 -8.60 -7.83 -13.74
C GLY A 222 -7.74 -6.64 -14.19
N VAL A 223 -7.51 -6.47 -15.49
CA VAL A 223 -6.67 -5.41 -16.05
C VAL A 223 -7.38 -4.64 -17.15
N ALA A 224 -7.27 -3.32 -17.15
CA ALA A 224 -7.77 -2.47 -18.24
C ALA A 224 -6.76 -1.37 -18.59
N LEU A 225 -6.87 -0.86 -19.81
CA LEU A 225 -6.10 0.28 -20.28
C LEU A 225 -6.76 1.59 -19.83
N TRP A 226 -6.03 2.37 -19.06
CA TRP A 226 -6.38 3.73 -18.65
C TRP A 226 -5.65 4.73 -19.55
N ARG A 227 -6.41 5.49 -20.33
CA ARG A 227 -5.86 6.38 -21.36
C ARG A 227 -5.07 7.54 -20.75
N TYR A 228 -4.07 8.06 -21.47
CA TYR A 228 -3.24 9.15 -20.95
C TYR A 228 -4.02 10.43 -20.66
N GLU A 229 -5.06 10.73 -21.45
CA GLU A 229 -5.90 11.91 -21.24
C GLU A 229 -6.72 11.81 -19.95
N ASP A 230 -7.18 10.59 -19.64
CA ASP A 230 -7.91 10.28 -18.41
C ASP A 230 -6.96 10.27 -17.21
N TRP A 231 -5.79 9.62 -17.34
CA TRP A 231 -4.71 9.66 -16.35
C TRP A 231 -4.34 11.09 -15.96
N GLN A 232 -4.13 11.96 -16.94
CA GLN A 232 -3.72 13.35 -16.69
C GLN A 232 -4.76 14.14 -15.89
N GLN A 233 -6.05 13.84 -16.07
CA GLN A 233 -7.14 14.52 -15.39
C GLN A 233 -7.39 13.98 -13.98
N ASN A 234 -7.23 12.67 -13.80
CA ASN A 234 -7.78 11.97 -12.65
C ASN A 234 -6.75 11.40 -11.67
N ILE A 235 -5.46 11.32 -12.03
CA ILE A 235 -4.41 10.83 -11.13
C ILE A 235 -4.32 11.70 -9.85
N ARG A 236 -4.18 11.03 -8.70
CA ARG A 236 -4.09 11.68 -7.38
C ARG A 236 -2.74 11.46 -6.73
N ASP A 237 -2.40 10.22 -6.45
CA ASP A 237 -1.13 9.85 -5.83
C ASP A 237 -0.48 8.71 -6.59
N ALA A 238 0.86 8.68 -6.61
CA ALA A 238 1.61 7.64 -7.26
C ALA A 238 2.96 7.41 -6.56
N TRP A 239 3.27 6.14 -6.33
CA TRP A 239 4.40 5.70 -5.53
C TRP A 239 5.09 4.49 -6.16
N VAL A 240 6.41 4.44 -6.03
CA VAL A 240 7.23 3.31 -6.45
C VAL A 240 8.00 2.74 -5.28
N PHE A 241 8.29 1.44 -5.34
CA PHE A 241 8.91 0.72 -4.25
C PHE A 241 10.06 -0.16 -4.68
N ARG A 242 10.99 -0.34 -3.75
CA ARG A 242 11.89 -1.50 -3.69
C ARG A 242 11.64 -2.22 -2.40
N LEU A 243 11.38 -3.52 -2.49
CA LEU A 243 11.32 -4.38 -1.32
C LEU A 243 12.73 -4.46 -0.67
N ALA A 244 12.83 -4.55 0.65
CA ALA A 244 14.10 -4.83 1.30
C ALA A 244 14.57 -6.25 0.97
N LEU A 245 15.88 -6.52 1.07
CA LEU A 245 16.36 -7.89 1.12
C LEU A 245 16.09 -8.43 2.53
N PRO A 246 15.53 -9.65 2.68
CA PRO A 246 15.38 -10.24 4.01
C PRO A 246 16.76 -10.46 4.64
N THR A 247 17.03 -9.79 5.75
CA THR A 247 18.27 -9.95 6.53
C THR A 247 17.96 -10.38 7.97
N PRO A 248 17.26 -11.50 8.20
CA PRO A 248 16.83 -11.94 9.54
C PRO A 248 18.00 -12.10 10.52
N GLN A 249 19.18 -12.47 10.02
CA GLN A 249 20.40 -12.71 10.78
C GLN A 249 20.99 -11.48 11.48
N ILE A 250 20.69 -10.26 11.02
CA ILE A 250 21.19 -9.00 11.60
C ILE A 250 20.09 -8.19 12.28
N TRP A 251 18.85 -8.70 12.32
CA TRP A 251 17.70 -7.95 12.86
C TRP A 251 17.79 -7.70 14.38
N HIS A 252 18.57 -8.51 15.11
CA HIS A 252 18.86 -8.30 16.53
C HIS A 252 20.20 -7.60 16.79
N ASN A 253 21.01 -7.42 15.74
CA ASN A 253 22.34 -6.84 15.85
C ASN A 253 22.29 -5.45 15.21
N SER A 254 21.90 -4.46 16.00
CA SER A 254 22.29 -3.09 15.66
C SER A 254 23.82 -3.09 15.46
N PRO A 255 24.35 -2.49 14.38
CA PRO A 255 25.79 -2.29 14.30
C PRO A 255 26.22 -1.61 15.60
N ASN A 256 27.16 -2.24 16.29
CA ASN A 256 27.71 -1.83 17.58
C ASN A 256 27.65 -0.30 17.77
N GLN A 257 27.01 0.14 18.86
CA GLN A 257 27.05 1.52 19.37
C GLN A 257 28.46 1.97 19.83
N TYR A 258 29.53 1.31 19.37
CA TYR A 258 30.92 1.57 19.75
C TYR A 258 31.60 2.50 18.74
N SER A 259 30.99 3.64 18.42
CA SER A 259 31.68 4.77 17.79
C SER A 259 30.86 6.06 17.91
N ALA A 260 30.50 6.45 19.13
CA ALA A 260 30.02 7.79 19.42
C ALA A 260 30.84 8.38 20.59
N LYS A 261 32.12 8.63 20.31
CA LYS A 261 32.94 9.63 21.02
C LYS A 261 33.49 10.61 19.98
N VAL A 262 32.62 11.28 19.25
CA VAL A 262 32.93 12.54 18.57
C VAL A 262 31.65 13.37 18.50
N ASP A 263 31.69 14.51 19.21
CA ASP A 263 30.81 15.68 19.20
C ASP A 263 29.34 15.61 19.66
N ASP A 264 29.07 16.46 20.65
CA ASP A 264 27.76 16.88 21.19
C ASP A 264 26.89 17.59 20.14
N ARG A 265 26.30 16.80 19.23
CA ARG A 265 25.07 17.15 18.53
C ARG A 265 24.17 15.92 18.54
N GLU A 266 23.10 15.99 19.34
CA GLU A 266 22.01 15.01 19.49
C GLU A 266 21.98 13.91 18.42
N GLY A 267 22.78 12.86 18.65
CA GLY A 267 22.82 11.68 17.80
C GLY A 267 21.63 10.79 18.14
N ILE A 268 20.50 11.03 17.46
CA ILE A 268 19.33 10.15 17.54
C ILE A 268 19.73 8.78 16.99
N GLY A 269 19.98 7.82 17.87
CA GLY A 269 20.04 6.41 17.49
C GLY A 269 18.75 6.02 16.78
N ARG A 270 18.84 5.14 15.77
CA ARG A 270 17.67 4.69 14.98
C ARG A 270 16.57 4.19 15.93
N SER A 271 15.45 4.91 16.00
CA SER A 271 14.30 4.47 16.81
C SER A 271 13.71 3.19 16.21
N PRO A 272 13.37 2.20 17.04
CA PRO A 272 12.90 0.92 16.53
C PRO A 272 11.57 1.03 15.77
N THR A 273 11.29 0.06 14.92
CA THR A 273 10.00 -0.11 14.25
C THR A 273 9.00 -0.79 15.19
N ARG A 274 7.69 -0.65 14.94
CA ARG A 274 6.68 -1.31 15.78
C ARG A 274 6.76 -2.83 15.70
N ALA A 275 7.16 -3.37 14.54
CA ALA A 275 7.42 -4.79 14.39
C ALA A 275 8.59 -5.28 15.25
N GLU A 276 9.66 -4.50 15.44
CA GLU A 276 10.84 -4.88 16.25
C GLU A 276 10.48 -5.11 17.72
N ILE A 277 9.59 -4.27 18.26
CA ILE A 277 9.23 -4.28 19.69
C ILE A 277 7.92 -5.03 19.99
N ALA A 278 7.29 -5.65 19.00
CA ALA A 278 6.04 -6.39 19.19
C ALA A 278 6.20 -7.55 20.19
N GLY A 279 5.40 -7.55 21.25
CA GLY A 279 5.50 -8.53 22.35
C GLY A 279 6.49 -8.16 23.45
N HIS A 280 7.08 -6.96 23.39
CA HIS A 280 8.05 -6.47 24.37
C HIS A 280 7.74 -5.04 24.85
N PHE A 281 6.57 -4.51 24.47
CA PHE A 281 6.23 -3.11 24.65
C PHE A 281 4.71 -2.93 24.78
N VAL A 282 4.30 -2.00 25.64
CA VAL A 282 2.91 -1.53 25.79
C VAL A 282 2.92 -0.02 25.89
N HIS A 283 2.14 0.65 25.05
CA HIS A 283 1.94 2.10 25.07
C HIS A 283 0.62 2.45 25.75
N ILE A 284 0.70 3.23 26.82
CA ILE A 284 -0.44 3.77 27.55
C ILE A 284 -0.27 5.28 27.60
N ASP A 285 -1.34 6.01 27.30
CA ASP A 285 -1.44 7.46 27.36
C ASP A 285 -2.72 7.84 28.11
N ASP A 286 -2.61 8.69 29.13
CA ASP A 286 -3.71 9.09 30.03
C ASP A 286 -4.58 7.92 30.54
N GLY A 287 -3.93 6.81 30.90
CA GLY A 287 -4.59 5.61 31.43
C GLY A 287 -5.39 4.82 30.39
N ARG A 288 -5.26 5.15 29.10
CA ARG A 288 -5.87 4.44 27.98
C ARG A 288 -4.80 3.90 27.03
N PHE A 289 -5.15 2.87 26.28
CA PHE A 289 -4.26 2.36 25.24
C PHE A 289 -4.16 3.37 24.09
N HIS A 290 -2.95 3.61 23.61
CA HIS A 290 -2.72 4.44 22.43
C HIS A 290 -2.86 3.58 21.17
N GLU A 291 -4.02 3.59 20.51
CA GLU A 291 -4.35 2.61 19.45
C GLU A 291 -3.92 3.01 18.02
N THR A 292 -3.37 4.22 17.83
CA THR A 292 -2.95 4.76 16.52
C THR A 292 -1.46 5.12 16.50
N GLY A 293 -0.96 5.58 15.35
CA GLY A 293 0.38 6.17 15.22
C GLY A 293 1.52 5.15 15.14
N ARG A 294 2.75 5.57 15.45
CA ARG A 294 3.96 4.74 15.26
C ARG A 294 4.10 3.60 16.26
N TYR A 295 3.69 3.81 17.51
CA TYR A 295 3.88 2.87 18.61
C TYR A 295 2.55 2.53 19.27
N TRP A 296 1.60 2.01 18.50
CA TRP A 296 0.29 1.69 19.05
C TRP A 296 0.34 0.46 19.97
N SER A 297 -0.62 0.38 20.89
CA SER A 297 -0.93 -0.80 21.68
C SER A 297 -2.44 -0.87 21.90
N SER A 298 -2.98 -2.07 22.00
CA SER A 298 -4.36 -2.33 22.42
C SER A 298 -4.39 -3.24 23.64
N GLU A 299 -5.58 -3.48 24.18
CA GLU A 299 -5.77 -4.47 25.25
C GLU A 299 -5.27 -5.86 24.81
N SER A 300 -5.54 -6.24 23.57
CA SER A 300 -5.06 -7.49 23.00
C SER A 300 -3.54 -7.56 22.88
N ASP A 301 -2.88 -6.49 22.40
CA ASP A 301 -1.41 -6.42 22.36
C ASP A 301 -0.83 -6.60 23.77
N THR A 302 -1.45 -6.00 24.78
CA THR A 302 -1.05 -6.10 26.18
C THR A 302 -1.22 -7.51 26.72
N ARG A 303 -2.36 -8.15 26.46
CA ARG A 303 -2.62 -9.55 26.84
C ARG A 303 -1.65 -10.52 26.16
N GLN A 304 -1.31 -10.27 24.90
CA GLN A 304 -0.33 -11.08 24.17
C GLN A 304 1.09 -10.90 24.73
N THR A 305 1.47 -9.67 25.07
CA THR A 305 2.77 -9.33 25.68
C THR A 305 2.88 -9.94 27.08
N ALA A 306 1.83 -9.83 27.91
CA ALA A 306 1.81 -10.39 29.26
C ALA A 306 1.97 -11.92 29.28
N LYS A 307 1.55 -12.64 28.23
CA LYS A 307 1.75 -14.10 28.10
C LYS A 307 3.20 -14.50 27.80
N LEU A 308 4.07 -13.55 27.47
CA LEU A 308 5.49 -13.80 27.19
C LEU A 308 6.40 -13.57 28.40
N ILE A 309 5.84 -13.04 29.50
CA ILE A 309 6.52 -12.77 30.78
C ILE A 309 6.09 -13.85 31.77
#